data_AF-A0A3M3KLF3-F1
#
_entry.id   AF-A0A3M3KLF3-F1
#
_cell.length_a   1.000
_cell.length_b   1.000
_cell.length_c   1.000
_cell.angle_alpha   90.00
_cell.angle_beta   90.00
_cell.angle_gamma   90.00
#
_symmetry.space_group_name_H-M   'P 1'
#
loop_
_entity.id
_entity.type
_entity.pdbx_description
1 polymer ?
#
loop_
_entity_poly.entity_id
_entity_poly.type
_entity_poly.pdbx_seq_one_letter_code
_entity_poly.pdbx_strand_id
1 'polypeptide(L)'
;MPRQSRILLSTARAGQSLISIRSTNRSGQMRLLMRLRPMLKSSSKSYYGTQAYKSDGVRAQPAKSVYNFEGIRLPWGQTTAAVPDRLLDDPTPAEMLFWEDFKRKKREKANNGSYVPAPFEGANLHQKYDHERLRYAQLPMRSQLWLILNLGGKWIFLTLTPLYALICMTMHIASKNSYTKVEFLEAFIGGSYFISLPPLLSWLIGHIVINHFPRIWFRPPKGPLWELNRRTGLVTIFDYKRHRKEGVIDEFIAPFYEFDAYMITTCNRHGPSYGLILQHRCEDQRINFHALLGPDDFQQRPCALWDFLQNYMDVSGPIPDIPLFEPYRHLDPVTASHDQQNGRNPRYWIDMDDATFKAEVDAMWQRVYTIDTFSRPNVMARYVDYGV
;
A
#
# COMPACT_ATOMS: atom_id res chain seq x y z
N MET A 1 25.54 1.06 3.70
CA MET A 1 24.20 0.51 3.99
C MET A 1 23.22 1.21 3.07
N PRO A 2 22.47 0.50 2.20
CA PRO A 2 21.58 1.17 1.27
C PRO A 2 20.42 1.81 2.05
N ARG A 3 20.04 3.01 1.61
CA ARG A 3 18.90 3.79 2.10
C ARG A 3 17.70 2.87 2.26
N GLN A 4 17.20 2.74 3.49
CA GLN A 4 15.88 2.19 3.75
C GLN A 4 14.88 2.95 2.88
N SER A 5 14.11 2.20 2.10
CA SER A 5 12.88 2.62 1.42
C SER A 5 12.22 3.76 2.18
N ARG A 6 11.93 4.88 1.50
CA ARG A 6 11.11 5.97 2.03
C ARG A 6 9.66 5.49 2.20
N ILE A 7 9.43 4.60 3.15
CA ILE A 7 8.10 4.35 3.70
C ILE A 7 7.87 5.48 4.69
N LEU A 8 7.39 6.62 4.17
CA LEU A 8 6.72 7.60 5.01
C LEU A 8 5.52 6.87 5.64
N LEU A 9 5.66 6.55 6.93
CA LEU A 9 4.57 6.15 7.79
C LEU A 9 3.56 7.30 7.78
N SER A 10 2.47 7.13 7.05
CA SER A 10 1.31 8.02 7.19
C SER A 10 0.80 7.88 8.62
N THR A 11 0.99 8.93 9.41
CA THR A 11 0.43 9.05 10.75
C THR A 11 -1.04 9.42 10.62
N ALA A 12 -1.94 8.45 10.67
CA ALA A 12 -3.35 8.71 10.97
C ALA A 12 -3.52 8.80 12.49
N ARG A 13 -3.88 10.01 12.97
CA ARG A 13 -4.34 10.22 14.35
C ARG A 13 -5.57 9.36 14.62
N ALA A 14 -5.61 8.75 15.81
CA ALA A 14 -6.79 8.14 16.38
C ALA A 14 -7.90 9.20 16.53
N GLY A 15 -8.85 9.21 15.59
CA GLY A 15 -10.14 9.87 15.75
C GLY A 15 -11.05 8.96 16.58
N GLN A 16 -11.67 9.54 17.60
CA GLN A 16 -12.45 8.88 18.64
C GLN A 16 -13.52 7.93 18.08
N SER A 17 -13.55 6.71 18.61
CA SER A 17 -14.67 5.79 18.44
C SER A 17 -15.89 6.35 19.18
N LEU A 18 -16.89 6.82 18.46
CA LEU A 18 -18.22 6.98 19.02
C LEU A 18 -18.92 5.61 18.98
N ILE A 19 -19.04 5.05 20.17
CA ILE A 19 -19.86 3.88 20.50
C ILE A 19 -21.31 4.24 20.16
N SER A 20 -21.94 3.45 19.30
CA SER A 20 -23.39 3.28 19.33
C SER A 20 -23.71 1.82 19.05
N ILE A 21 -24.10 1.14 20.12
CA ILE A 21 -24.66 -0.20 20.12
C ILE A 21 -26.13 -0.06 19.72
N ARG A 22 -26.53 -0.71 18.63
CA ARG A 22 -27.88 -1.28 18.52
C ARG A 22 -27.87 -2.51 17.59
N SER A 23 -27.74 -3.65 18.25
CA SER A 23 -28.05 -4.97 17.68
C SER A 23 -29.56 -5.08 17.52
N THR A 24 -30.04 -5.25 16.29
CA THR A 24 -31.36 -5.84 16.02
C THR A 24 -31.17 -7.14 15.24
N ASN A 25 -31.49 -8.23 15.93
CA ASN A 25 -31.58 -9.59 15.42
C ASN A 25 -32.46 -9.66 14.18
N ARG A 26 -31.91 -10.10 13.04
CA ARG A 26 -32.59 -10.85 11.96
C ARG A 26 -31.55 -11.39 10.96
N SER A 27 -30.93 -12.53 11.27
CA SER A 27 -30.09 -13.26 10.30
C SER A 27 -29.99 -14.74 10.66
N GLY A 28 -31.15 -15.37 10.88
CA GLY A 28 -31.26 -16.79 11.22
C GLY A 28 -31.48 -17.73 10.03
N GLN A 29 -31.74 -17.21 8.81
CA GLN A 29 -32.20 -18.06 7.70
C GLN A 29 -31.42 -17.93 6.37
N MET A 30 -30.49 -16.97 6.22
CA MET A 30 -29.67 -16.84 4.98
C MET A 30 -28.33 -17.57 5.01
N ARG A 31 -28.00 -18.32 6.09
CA ARG A 31 -26.71 -19.04 6.21
C ARG A 31 -26.68 -20.43 5.57
N LEU A 32 -27.79 -20.91 5.00
CA LEU A 32 -27.87 -22.31 4.54
C LEU A 32 -27.76 -22.50 3.01
N LEU A 33 -27.76 -21.43 2.19
CA LEU A 33 -27.82 -21.55 0.72
C LEU A 33 -26.52 -21.23 -0.04
N MET A 34 -25.42 -20.92 0.66
CA MET A 34 -24.12 -20.61 0.04
C MET A 34 -23.05 -21.69 0.22
N ARG A 35 -23.39 -22.85 0.78
CA ARG A 35 -22.48 -24.00 0.82
C ARG A 35 -22.88 -24.99 -0.27
N LEU A 36 -21.90 -25.30 -1.12
CA LEU A 36 -21.89 -26.29 -2.21
C LEU A 36 -22.27 -25.73 -3.60
N ARG A 37 -21.33 -25.03 -4.24
CA ARG A 37 -21.11 -25.21 -5.67
C ARG A 37 -19.89 -26.12 -5.87
N PRO A 38 -20.03 -27.31 -6.48
CA PRO A 38 -18.88 -28.14 -6.80
C PRO A 38 -18.03 -27.43 -7.85
N MET A 39 -16.72 -27.40 -7.64
CA MET A 39 -15.74 -27.02 -8.65
C MET A 39 -15.79 -28.03 -9.80
N LEU A 40 -16.54 -27.73 -10.85
CA LEU A 40 -16.40 -28.37 -12.14
C LEU A 40 -15.02 -28.02 -12.71
N LYS A 41 -14.09 -28.99 -12.66
CA LYS A 41 -12.81 -28.96 -13.38
C LYS A 41 -13.11 -28.91 -14.88
N SER A 42 -13.15 -27.70 -15.45
CA SER A 42 -13.18 -27.48 -16.88
C SER A 42 -11.80 -27.77 -17.48
N SER A 43 -11.74 -28.74 -18.39
CA SER A 43 -10.55 -29.25 -19.05
C SER A 43 -10.15 -28.42 -20.29
N SER A 44 -9.86 -27.13 -20.08
CA SER A 44 -9.04 -26.35 -21.01
C SER A 44 -7.99 -25.59 -20.20
N LYS A 45 -6.69 -25.81 -20.48
CA LYS A 45 -5.59 -25.15 -19.75
C LYS A 45 -5.41 -23.71 -20.24
N SER A 46 -6.43 -22.86 -20.05
CA SER A 46 -6.26 -21.41 -20.16
C SER A 46 -5.36 -20.92 -19.03
N TYR A 47 -4.40 -20.03 -19.32
CA TYR A 47 -3.52 -19.44 -18.31
C TYR A 47 -4.32 -18.71 -17.23
N TYR A 48 -5.30 -17.91 -17.67
CA TYR A 48 -6.25 -17.22 -16.81
C TYR A 48 -7.43 -18.12 -16.43
N GLY A 49 -7.86 -17.98 -15.17
CA GLY A 49 -9.01 -18.67 -14.60
C GLY A 49 -10.33 -18.22 -15.23
N THR A 50 -11.37 -19.03 -15.04
CA THR A 50 -12.72 -18.79 -15.61
C THR A 50 -13.44 -17.58 -15.00
N GLN A 51 -12.94 -17.05 -13.88
CA GLN A 51 -13.45 -15.86 -13.20
C GLN A 51 -12.53 -14.64 -13.36
N ALA A 52 -11.44 -14.75 -14.14
CA ALA A 52 -10.57 -13.64 -14.47
C ALA A 52 -11.37 -12.48 -15.07
N TYR A 53 -11.10 -11.27 -14.59
CA TYR A 53 -11.82 -10.09 -15.01
C TYR A 53 -11.42 -9.72 -16.45
N LYS A 54 -12.42 -9.46 -17.29
CA LYS A 54 -12.27 -8.99 -18.67
C LYS A 54 -13.19 -7.79 -18.85
N SER A 55 -12.64 -6.66 -19.28
CA SER A 55 -13.44 -5.47 -19.60
C SER A 55 -14.51 -5.75 -20.67
N ASP A 56 -14.19 -6.59 -21.65
CA ASP A 56 -15.11 -6.94 -22.75
C ASP A 56 -16.20 -7.96 -22.37
N GLY A 57 -16.05 -8.59 -21.21
CA GLY A 57 -16.77 -9.81 -20.83
C GLY A 57 -17.50 -9.72 -19.50
N VAL A 58 -17.97 -8.54 -19.11
CA VAL A 58 -18.68 -8.34 -17.84
C VAL A 58 -19.96 -9.18 -17.82
N ARG A 59 -20.05 -10.09 -16.84
CA ARG A 59 -21.23 -10.95 -16.65
C ARG A 59 -22.35 -10.17 -15.96
N ALA A 60 -23.58 -10.39 -16.42
CA ALA A 60 -24.78 -9.91 -15.72
C ALA A 60 -24.81 -10.50 -14.30
N GLN A 61 -25.06 -9.65 -13.31
CA GLN A 61 -25.12 -10.05 -11.91
C GLN A 61 -26.56 -9.98 -11.44
N PRO A 62 -27.04 -10.96 -10.66
CA PRO A 62 -28.40 -10.90 -10.13
C PRO A 62 -28.53 -9.67 -9.22
N ALA A 63 -29.69 -9.00 -9.29
CA ALA A 63 -30.04 -7.93 -8.36
C ALA A 63 -30.00 -8.47 -6.93
N LYS A 64 -28.93 -8.13 -6.21
CA LYS A 64 -28.79 -8.38 -4.78
C LYS A 64 -28.93 -7.05 -4.07
N SER A 65 -29.36 -7.08 -2.79
CA SER A 65 -29.35 -5.89 -1.95
C SER A 65 -27.94 -5.31 -1.91
N VAL A 66 -27.76 -4.17 -2.58
CA VAL A 66 -26.48 -3.45 -2.60
C VAL A 66 -26.24 -2.90 -1.20
N TYR A 67 -25.08 -3.18 -0.65
CA TYR A 67 -24.64 -2.60 0.60
C TYR A 67 -24.43 -1.09 0.40
N ASN A 68 -25.20 -0.28 1.11
CA ASN A 68 -25.04 1.17 1.08
C ASN A 68 -23.82 1.57 1.91
N PHE A 69 -22.79 2.07 1.23
CA PHE A 69 -21.59 2.59 1.84
C PHE A 69 -21.55 4.11 1.70
N GLU A 70 -21.21 4.81 2.79
CA GLU A 70 -21.05 6.26 2.80
C GLU A 70 -19.73 6.66 2.11
N GLY A 71 -19.81 7.09 0.86
CA GLY A 71 -18.67 7.55 0.05
C GLY A 71 -19.06 7.83 -1.39
N ILE A 72 -18.17 8.48 -2.13
CA ILE A 72 -18.39 8.74 -3.57
C ILE A 72 -18.01 7.46 -4.33
N ARG A 73 -18.99 6.80 -4.95
CA ARG A 73 -18.73 5.61 -5.78
C ARG A 73 -17.96 6.02 -7.03
N LEU A 74 -16.87 5.32 -7.32
CA LEU A 74 -16.09 5.51 -8.55
C LEU A 74 -16.66 4.59 -9.65
N PRO A 75 -16.76 5.07 -10.91
CA PRO A 75 -17.31 4.29 -11.99
C PRO A 75 -16.38 3.15 -12.40
N TRP A 76 -16.97 2.08 -12.90
CA TRP A 76 -16.26 1.03 -13.62
C TRP A 76 -16.09 1.38 -15.10
N GLY A 77 -14.98 0.94 -15.69
CA GLY A 77 -14.71 1.00 -17.12
C GLY A 77 -14.14 2.34 -17.60
N GLN A 78 -13.77 2.38 -18.88
CA GLN A 78 -13.15 3.53 -19.54
C GLN A 78 -11.92 4.06 -18.78
N THR A 79 -11.08 3.13 -18.34
CA THR A 79 -9.89 3.44 -17.55
C THR A 79 -8.83 4.15 -18.40
N THR A 80 -8.09 5.03 -17.76
CA THR A 80 -6.88 5.62 -18.33
C THR A 80 -5.68 4.80 -17.84
N ALA A 81 -4.58 4.80 -18.60
CA ALA A 81 -3.28 4.27 -18.16
C ALA A 81 -2.59 5.22 -17.15
N ALA A 82 -3.35 5.74 -16.18
CA ALA A 82 -2.86 6.58 -15.10
C ALA A 82 -2.51 5.70 -13.89
N VAL A 83 -1.37 5.97 -13.28
CA VAL A 83 -0.90 5.26 -12.09
C VAL A 83 -0.53 6.29 -11.02
N PRO A 84 -0.89 6.06 -9.74
CA PRO A 84 -0.41 6.89 -8.65
C PRO A 84 1.12 6.98 -8.64
N ASP A 85 1.62 8.18 -8.37
CA ASP A 85 3.02 8.53 -8.21
C ASP A 85 3.83 7.50 -7.43
N ARG A 86 3.32 7.10 -6.27
CA ARG A 86 4.00 6.18 -5.34
C ARG A 86 4.28 4.78 -5.92
N LEU A 87 3.52 4.37 -6.93
CA LEU A 87 3.71 3.08 -7.60
C LEU A 87 4.61 3.19 -8.82
N LEU A 88 4.84 4.41 -9.33
CA LEU A 88 5.70 4.67 -10.47
C LEU A 88 7.12 5.10 -10.03
N ASP A 89 7.25 5.80 -8.91
CA ASP A 89 8.53 6.32 -8.41
C ASP A 89 9.38 5.31 -7.62
N ASP A 90 8.81 4.16 -7.27
CA ASP A 90 9.48 3.07 -6.53
C ASP A 90 9.24 1.71 -7.22
N PRO A 91 10.30 1.02 -7.72
CA PRO A 91 11.72 1.35 -7.59
C PRO A 91 12.26 2.30 -8.68
N THR A 92 13.29 3.07 -8.33
CA THR A 92 14.06 3.88 -9.29
C THR A 92 14.98 3.02 -10.19
N PRO A 93 15.42 3.51 -11.37
CA PRO A 93 16.37 2.78 -12.24
C PRO A 93 17.64 2.32 -11.51
N ALA A 94 18.25 3.22 -10.72
CA ALA A 94 19.41 2.89 -9.90
C ALA A 94 19.15 1.77 -8.87
N GLU A 95 17.96 1.73 -8.27
CA GLU A 95 17.57 0.66 -7.35
C GLU A 95 17.34 -0.67 -8.08
N MET A 96 16.71 -0.64 -9.26
CA MET A 96 16.52 -1.84 -10.08
C MET A 96 17.87 -2.46 -10.49
N LEU A 97 18.81 -1.64 -10.97
CA LEU A 97 20.18 -2.06 -11.29
C LEU A 97 20.89 -2.63 -10.04
N PHE A 98 20.77 -1.96 -8.89
CA PHE A 98 21.32 -2.46 -7.64
C PHE A 98 20.79 -3.85 -7.28
N TRP A 99 19.48 -4.08 -7.40
CA TRP A 99 18.86 -5.37 -7.12
C TRP A 99 19.25 -6.46 -8.12
N GLU A 100 19.43 -6.11 -9.39
CA GLU A 100 19.94 -7.02 -10.43
C GLU A 100 21.37 -7.48 -10.11
N ASP A 101 22.25 -6.53 -9.82
CA ASP A 101 23.63 -6.78 -9.40
C ASP A 101 23.70 -7.60 -8.11
N PHE A 102 22.82 -7.31 -7.15
CA PHE A 102 22.71 -8.07 -5.91
C PHE A 102 22.32 -9.52 -6.18
N LYS A 103 21.31 -9.76 -7.03
CA LYS A 103 20.89 -11.11 -7.45
C LYS A 103 22.01 -11.85 -8.18
N ARG A 104 22.76 -11.18 -9.05
CA ARG A 104 23.93 -11.74 -9.77
C ARG A 104 25.02 -12.19 -8.78
N LYS A 105 25.49 -11.27 -7.93
CA LYS A 105 26.52 -11.56 -6.91
C LYS A 105 26.09 -12.65 -5.93
N LYS A 106 24.81 -12.70 -5.60
CA LYS A 106 24.24 -13.77 -4.77
C LYS A 106 24.35 -15.14 -5.46
N ARG A 107 23.98 -15.24 -6.75
CA ARG A 107 24.11 -16.48 -7.53
C ARG A 107 25.57 -16.93 -7.63
N GLU A 108 26.49 -16.00 -7.90
CA GLU A 108 27.93 -16.28 -7.95
C GLU A 108 28.44 -16.84 -6.61
N LYS A 109 28.10 -16.19 -5.49
CA LYS A 109 28.49 -16.68 -4.15
C LYS A 109 27.86 -18.02 -3.81
N ALA A 110 26.62 -18.26 -4.22
CA ALA A 110 25.93 -19.54 -4.01
C ALA A 110 26.61 -20.66 -4.80
N ASN A 111 26.94 -20.41 -6.08
CA ASN A 111 27.67 -21.36 -6.91
C ASN A 111 29.07 -21.66 -6.37
N ASN A 112 29.73 -20.66 -5.78
CA ASN A 112 31.05 -20.80 -5.16
C ASN A 112 31.00 -21.34 -3.72
N GLY A 113 29.83 -21.70 -3.20
CA GLY A 113 29.65 -22.21 -1.82
C GLY A 113 29.95 -21.21 -0.70
N SER A 114 30.21 -19.93 -1.02
CA SER A 114 30.57 -18.87 -0.06
C SER A 114 29.38 -18.02 0.39
N TYR A 115 28.16 -18.46 0.09
CA TYR A 115 26.96 -17.71 0.38
C TYR A 115 26.55 -17.84 1.85
N VAL A 116 26.61 -16.72 2.57
CA VAL A 116 26.03 -16.59 3.91
C VAL A 116 24.65 -15.95 3.78
N PRO A 117 23.57 -16.62 4.24
CA PRO A 117 22.23 -16.07 4.14
C PRO A 117 22.09 -14.80 5.00
N ALA A 118 21.39 -13.80 4.47
CA ALA A 118 21.10 -12.59 5.23
C ALA A 118 20.18 -12.91 6.42
N PRO A 119 20.21 -12.14 7.52
CA PRO A 119 19.45 -12.43 8.75
C PRO A 119 17.94 -12.64 8.58
N PHE A 120 17.34 -12.13 7.52
CA PHE A 120 15.91 -12.24 7.21
C PHE A 120 15.63 -13.02 5.92
N GLU A 121 16.66 -13.65 5.36
CA GLU A 121 16.52 -14.41 4.14
C GLU A 121 15.70 -15.68 4.39
N GLY A 122 14.60 -15.82 3.66
CA GLY A 122 13.63 -16.90 3.85
C GLY A 122 12.50 -16.60 4.83
N ALA A 123 12.51 -15.43 5.49
CA ALA A 123 11.34 -14.99 6.25
C ALA A 123 10.15 -14.73 5.30
N ASN A 124 9.02 -15.39 5.55
CA ASN A 124 7.82 -15.16 4.75
C ASN A 124 7.18 -13.82 5.13
N LEU A 125 7.43 -12.80 4.31
CA LEU A 125 6.84 -11.48 4.47
C LEU A 125 5.37 -11.45 4.06
N HIS A 126 4.86 -12.50 3.41
CA HIS A 126 3.51 -12.59 2.84
C HIS A 126 3.16 -11.49 1.82
N GLN A 127 3.89 -10.39 1.74
CA GLN A 127 3.74 -9.36 0.73
C GLN A 127 4.32 -9.86 -0.60
N LYS A 128 3.55 -9.69 -1.68
CA LYS A 128 3.94 -10.11 -3.02
C LYS A 128 3.30 -9.17 -4.03
N TYR A 129 4.13 -8.56 -4.87
CA TYR A 129 3.68 -7.77 -6.01
C TYR A 129 4.34 -8.37 -7.25
N ASP A 130 3.57 -9.11 -8.01
CA ASP A 130 3.99 -9.68 -9.30
C ASP A 130 2.86 -9.52 -10.33
N HIS A 131 3.05 -10.10 -11.51
CA HIS A 131 2.06 -10.06 -12.58
C HIS A 131 0.79 -10.89 -12.29
N GLU A 132 0.78 -11.80 -11.30
CA GLU A 132 -0.40 -12.62 -10.98
C GLU A 132 -1.15 -12.10 -9.74
N ARG A 133 -0.43 -11.59 -8.73
CA ARG A 133 -0.91 -11.34 -7.38
C ARG A 133 -0.39 -10.01 -6.84
N LEU A 134 -1.33 -9.16 -6.45
CA LEU A 134 -1.08 -7.99 -5.62
C LEU A 134 -1.53 -8.34 -4.20
N ARG A 135 -0.57 -8.64 -3.33
CA ARG A 135 -0.82 -9.12 -1.97
C ARG A 135 -0.12 -8.22 -0.96
N TYR A 136 -0.91 -7.69 -0.03
CA TYR A 136 -0.40 -6.83 1.03
C TYR A 136 -0.41 -7.54 2.38
N ALA A 137 0.66 -7.35 3.14
CA ALA A 137 0.79 -7.82 4.52
C ALA A 137 1.37 -6.67 5.36
N GLN A 138 0.79 -6.45 6.54
CA GLN A 138 1.24 -5.40 7.44
C GLN A 138 2.19 -5.97 8.49
N LEU A 139 3.33 -5.31 8.68
CA LEU A 139 4.26 -5.63 9.77
C LEU A 139 3.58 -5.54 11.14
N PRO A 140 3.90 -6.44 12.08
CA PRO A 140 3.30 -6.43 13.40
C PRO A 140 3.67 -5.14 14.15
N MET A 141 2.76 -4.68 15.01
CA MET A 141 2.92 -3.46 15.82
C MET A 141 4.26 -3.39 16.56
N ARG A 142 4.81 -4.52 17.04
CA ARG A 142 6.12 -4.57 17.72
C ARG A 142 7.26 -4.16 16.79
N SER A 143 7.25 -4.61 15.55
CA SER A 143 8.26 -4.23 14.56
C SER A 143 8.07 -2.78 14.14
N GLN A 144 6.83 -2.35 13.88
CA GLN A 144 6.52 -0.95 13.58
C GLN A 144 6.98 -0.01 14.71
N LEU A 145 6.83 -0.41 15.98
CA LEU A 145 7.29 0.36 17.14
C LEU A 145 8.80 0.66 17.08
N TRP A 146 9.64 -0.32 16.76
CA TRP A 146 11.09 -0.10 16.67
C TRP A 146 11.47 0.85 15.54
N LEU A 147 10.79 0.75 14.39
CA LEU A 147 10.96 1.71 13.30
C LEU A 147 10.56 3.11 13.72
N ILE A 148 9.40 3.26 14.38
CA ILE A 148 8.91 4.55 14.89
C ILE A 148 9.89 5.11 15.93
N LEU A 149 10.42 4.28 16.83
CA LEU A 149 11.40 4.69 17.84
C LEU A 149 12.67 5.24 17.18
N ASN A 150 13.21 4.51 16.20
CA ASN A 150 14.44 4.91 15.51
C ASN A 150 14.24 6.15 14.61
N LEU A 151 13.25 6.12 13.70
CA LEU A 151 13.00 7.24 12.79
C LEU A 151 12.43 8.45 13.53
N GLY A 152 11.42 8.24 14.37
CA GLY A 152 10.78 9.29 15.16
C GLY A 152 11.76 9.92 16.14
N GLY A 153 12.51 9.12 16.90
CA GLY A 153 13.54 9.63 17.81
C GLY A 153 14.57 10.51 17.09
N LYS A 154 15.07 10.05 15.93
CA LYS A 154 16.02 10.81 15.11
C LYS A 154 15.46 12.16 14.66
N TRP A 155 14.28 12.17 14.05
CA TRP A 155 13.70 13.41 13.52
C TRP A 155 13.25 14.38 14.62
N ILE A 156 12.70 13.87 15.72
CA ILE A 156 12.34 14.69 16.89
C ILE A 156 13.60 15.32 17.48
N PHE A 157 14.68 14.56 17.67
CA PHE A 157 15.96 15.12 18.16
C PHE A 157 16.51 16.21 17.23
N LEU A 158 16.60 15.92 15.93
CA LEU A 158 17.14 16.85 14.93
C LEU A 158 16.33 18.15 14.78
N THR A 159 15.04 18.14 15.14
CA THR A 159 14.17 19.32 15.02
C THR A 159 14.01 20.08 16.33
N LEU A 160 13.81 19.37 17.44
CA LEU A 160 13.50 19.95 18.74
C LEU A 160 14.75 20.55 19.42
N THR A 161 15.91 19.90 19.32
CA THR A 161 17.16 20.38 19.92
C THR A 161 17.61 21.74 19.38
N PRO A 162 17.67 22.00 18.05
CA PRO A 162 18.03 23.33 17.56
C PRO A 162 16.97 24.38 17.88
N LEU A 163 15.68 24.03 17.84
CA LEU A 163 14.60 24.94 18.24
C LEU A 163 14.75 25.35 19.71
N TYR A 164 15.08 24.40 20.58
CA TYR A 164 15.34 24.67 22.00
C TYR A 164 16.58 25.53 22.21
N ALA A 165 17.67 25.27 21.47
CA ALA A 165 18.86 26.12 21.51
C ALA A 165 18.54 27.57 21.13
N LEU A 166 17.68 27.80 20.13
CA LEU A 166 17.23 29.14 19.76
C LEU A 166 16.44 29.82 20.89
N ILE A 167 15.57 29.08 21.59
CA ILE A 167 14.83 29.61 22.76
C ILE A 167 15.80 29.99 23.89
N CYS A 168 16.80 29.16 24.19
CA CYS A 168 17.84 29.49 25.16
C CYS A 168 18.64 30.74 24.74
N MET A 169 18.91 30.89 23.44
CA MET A 169 19.63 32.04 22.89
C MET A 169 18.81 33.33 23.04
N THR A 170 17.52 33.32 22.73
CA THR A 170 16.64 34.50 22.90
C THR A 170 16.46 34.85 24.37
N MET A 171 16.32 33.86 25.25
CA MET A 171 16.27 34.07 26.70
C MET A 171 17.56 34.73 27.21
N HIS A 172 18.73 34.26 26.77
CA HIS A 172 20.01 34.86 27.14
C HIS A 172 20.12 36.33 26.68
N ILE A 173 19.71 36.64 25.45
CA ILE A 173 19.73 38.01 24.93
C ILE A 173 18.79 38.92 25.73
N ALA A 174 17.56 38.46 26.01
CA ALA A 174 16.57 39.22 26.78
C ALA A 174 16.99 39.47 28.23
N SER A 175 17.72 38.51 28.82
CA SER A 175 18.21 38.59 30.19
C SER A 175 19.33 39.63 30.39
N LYS A 176 20.06 40.04 29.34
CA LYS A 176 21.23 40.95 29.47
C LYS A 176 20.90 42.26 30.21
N ASN A 177 19.68 42.77 30.06
CA ASN A 177 19.22 44.02 30.66
C ASN A 177 18.30 43.82 31.87
N SER A 178 18.16 42.59 32.36
CA SER A 178 17.26 42.21 33.46
C SER A 178 18.05 41.89 34.74
N TYR A 179 17.37 41.94 35.89
CA TYR A 179 17.97 41.65 37.20
C TYR A 179 18.37 40.17 37.35
N THR A 180 17.63 39.26 36.71
CA THR A 180 17.94 37.83 36.61
C THR A 180 18.79 37.56 35.36
N LYS A 181 20.07 37.25 35.56
CA LYS A 181 20.96 36.81 34.49
C LYS A 181 20.74 35.32 34.21
N VAL A 182 20.49 34.99 32.95
CA VAL A 182 20.34 33.61 32.47
C VAL A 182 21.53 33.31 31.57
N GLU A 183 22.40 32.43 32.02
CA GLU A 183 23.48 31.94 31.18
C GLU A 183 22.94 30.96 30.16
N PHE A 184 23.37 31.13 28.90
CA PHE A 184 22.94 30.25 27.81
C PHE A 184 23.26 28.79 28.10
N LEU A 185 24.47 28.49 28.58
CA LEU A 185 24.94 27.12 28.77
C LEU A 185 24.17 26.43 29.90
N GLU A 186 23.95 27.10 31.03
CA GLU A 186 23.16 26.54 32.13
C GLU A 186 21.70 26.31 31.74
N ALA A 187 21.09 27.29 31.06
CA ALA A 187 19.72 27.16 30.57
C ALA A 187 19.60 26.00 29.57
N PHE A 188 20.53 25.92 28.61
CA PHE A 188 20.55 24.87 27.60
C PHE A 188 20.77 23.48 28.22
N ILE A 189 21.77 23.32 29.09
CA ILE A 189 22.03 22.05 29.76
C ILE A 189 20.81 21.64 30.61
N GLY A 190 20.27 22.56 31.41
CA GLY A 190 19.13 22.30 32.30
C GLY A 190 17.91 21.75 31.58
N GLY A 191 17.46 22.36 30.48
CA GLY A 191 16.30 21.83 29.74
C GLY A 191 16.64 20.77 28.72
N SER A 192 17.91 20.61 28.29
CA SER A 192 18.31 19.54 27.38
C SER A 192 18.03 18.15 27.95
N TYR A 193 18.09 17.98 29.27
CA TYR A 193 17.73 16.72 29.95
C TYR A 193 16.29 16.29 29.72
N PHE A 194 15.34 17.23 29.60
CA PHE A 194 13.92 16.92 29.42
C PHE A 194 13.52 16.93 27.95
N ILE A 195 14.15 17.78 27.15
CA ILE A 195 13.75 18.06 25.77
C ILE A 195 14.55 17.20 24.79
N SER A 196 15.88 17.18 24.91
CA SER A 196 16.76 16.56 23.91
C SER A 196 17.20 15.14 24.27
N LEU A 197 17.38 14.85 25.56
CA LEU A 197 17.87 13.54 26.01
C LEU A 197 16.88 12.39 25.73
N PRO A 198 15.56 12.50 25.97
CA PRO A 198 14.65 11.38 25.71
C PRO A 198 14.56 10.99 24.21
N PRO A 199 14.47 11.94 23.26
CA PRO A 199 14.55 11.61 21.83
C PRO A 199 15.90 11.01 21.41
N LEU A 200 17.00 11.47 22.00
CA LEU A 200 18.34 10.94 21.73
C LEU A 200 18.47 9.49 22.20
N LEU A 201 18.01 9.18 23.42
CA LEU A 201 18.01 7.82 23.96
C LEU A 201 17.10 6.90 23.14
N SER A 202 15.91 7.38 22.77
CA SER A 202 14.99 6.68 21.87
C SER A 202 15.65 6.33 20.54
N TRP A 203 16.33 7.30 19.91
CA TRP A 203 17.07 7.09 18.68
C TRP A 203 18.21 6.08 18.86
N LEU A 204 19.03 6.22 19.91
CA LEU A 204 20.15 5.34 20.19
C LEU A 204 19.69 3.89 20.41
N ILE A 205 18.70 3.68 21.26
CA ILE A 205 18.15 2.35 21.57
C ILE A 205 17.54 1.73 20.30
N GLY A 206 16.74 2.50 19.55
CA GLY A 206 16.15 2.04 18.29
C GLY A 206 17.23 1.64 17.27
N HIS A 207 18.28 2.44 17.13
CA HIS A 207 19.39 2.17 16.21
C HIS A 207 20.19 0.93 16.60
N ILE A 208 20.47 0.73 17.90
CA ILE A 208 21.16 -0.46 18.41
C ILE A 208 20.33 -1.71 18.13
N VAL A 209 19.04 -1.69 18.48
CA VAL A 209 18.16 -2.86 18.33
C VAL A 209 17.96 -3.25 16.86
N ILE A 210 17.77 -2.28 15.96
CA ILE A 210 17.59 -2.56 14.53
C ILE A 210 18.86 -3.13 13.89
N ASN A 211 20.03 -2.57 14.22
CA ASN A 211 21.27 -2.93 13.54
C ASN A 211 21.99 -4.14 14.16
N HIS A 212 21.96 -4.29 15.48
CA HIS A 212 22.70 -5.33 16.20
C HIS A 212 21.82 -6.51 16.64
N PHE A 213 20.51 -6.30 16.80
CA PHE A 213 19.58 -7.33 17.28
C PHE A 213 18.40 -7.56 16.31
N PRO A 214 18.67 -8.02 15.07
CA PRO A 214 17.66 -8.21 14.04
C PRO A 214 16.48 -9.09 14.48
N ARG A 215 16.72 -10.10 15.32
CA ARG A 215 15.70 -11.02 15.86
C ARG A 215 14.74 -10.37 16.87
N ILE A 216 15.15 -9.28 17.53
CA ILE A 216 14.32 -8.58 18.52
C ILE A 216 13.37 -7.62 17.81
N TRP A 217 13.88 -6.89 16.82
CA TRP A 217 13.10 -5.88 16.12
C TRP A 217 12.13 -6.50 15.11
N PHE A 218 12.62 -7.43 14.28
CA PHE A 218 11.85 -7.94 13.14
C PHE A 218 11.12 -9.22 13.50
N ARG A 219 9.81 -9.20 13.31
CA ARG A 219 8.95 -10.39 13.32
C ARG A 219 8.16 -10.41 12.02
N PRO A 220 8.10 -11.55 11.32
CA PRO A 220 7.32 -11.66 10.12
C PRO A 220 5.84 -11.35 10.42
N PRO A 221 5.11 -10.78 9.45
CA PRO A 221 3.68 -10.58 9.60
C PRO A 221 2.97 -11.92 9.77
N LYS A 222 1.82 -11.91 10.45
CA LYS A 222 1.01 -13.12 10.68
C LYS A 222 0.48 -13.72 9.38
N GLY A 223 0.31 -12.88 8.37
CA GLY A 223 -0.20 -13.24 7.06
C GLY A 223 -0.62 -12.01 6.27
N PRO A 224 -1.12 -12.19 5.04
CA PRO A 224 -1.65 -11.11 4.22
C PRO A 224 -2.97 -10.57 4.77
N LEU A 225 -3.25 -9.29 4.55
CA LEU A 225 -4.56 -8.69 4.88
C LEU A 225 -5.54 -8.82 3.71
N TRP A 226 -5.04 -8.66 2.50
CA TRP A 226 -5.79 -8.82 1.27
C TRP A 226 -4.90 -9.27 0.12
N GLU A 227 -5.51 -9.91 -0.88
CA GLU A 227 -4.90 -10.33 -2.13
C GLU A 227 -5.85 -10.04 -3.30
N LEU A 228 -5.32 -9.41 -4.34
CA LEU A 228 -5.93 -9.32 -5.65
C LEU A 228 -5.19 -10.26 -6.60
N ASN A 229 -5.89 -11.22 -7.18
CA ASN A 229 -5.30 -12.21 -8.04
C ASN A 229 -5.79 -12.02 -9.48
N ARG A 230 -4.96 -11.42 -10.34
CA ARG A 230 -5.24 -11.21 -11.76
C ARG A 230 -5.50 -12.53 -12.48
N ARG A 231 -4.71 -13.57 -12.15
CA ARG A 231 -4.81 -14.87 -12.81
C ARG A 231 -6.15 -15.55 -12.55
N THR A 232 -6.64 -15.54 -11.32
CA THR A 232 -7.93 -16.18 -10.99
C THR A 232 -9.12 -15.23 -11.13
N GLY A 233 -8.90 -13.91 -11.06
CA GLY A 233 -9.94 -12.88 -10.97
C GLY A 233 -10.54 -12.72 -9.58
N LEU A 234 -9.93 -13.31 -8.56
CA LEU A 234 -10.45 -13.35 -7.20
C LEU A 234 -9.80 -12.30 -6.31
N VAL A 235 -10.60 -11.77 -5.39
CA VAL A 235 -10.19 -10.93 -4.27
C VAL A 235 -10.33 -11.77 -3.01
N THR A 236 -9.26 -11.84 -2.22
CA THR A 236 -9.26 -12.52 -0.92
C THR A 236 -9.02 -11.52 0.19
N ILE A 237 -9.88 -11.52 1.21
CA ILE A 237 -9.75 -10.73 2.44
C ILE A 237 -9.55 -11.68 3.61
N PHE A 238 -8.52 -11.44 4.42
CA PHE A 238 -8.16 -12.30 5.54
C PHE A 238 -8.53 -11.62 6.87
N ASP A 239 -9.40 -12.26 7.67
CA ASP A 239 -9.75 -11.81 9.02
C ASP A 239 -9.04 -12.65 10.09
N TYR A 240 -8.29 -11.97 10.96
CA TYR A 240 -7.48 -12.56 12.03
C TYR A 240 -8.11 -12.40 13.43
N LYS A 241 -9.37 -11.96 13.56
CA LYS A 241 -10.04 -11.77 14.86
C LYS A 241 -10.08 -13.06 15.69
N ARG A 242 -10.39 -14.20 15.06
CA ARG A 242 -10.49 -15.51 15.73
C ARG A 242 -9.15 -16.23 15.83
N HIS A 243 -8.15 -15.84 15.05
CA HIS A 243 -6.83 -16.48 15.04
C HIS A 243 -6.16 -16.53 16.42
N ARG A 244 -6.34 -15.51 17.29
CA ARG A 244 -5.73 -15.52 18.63
C ARG A 244 -6.37 -16.54 19.58
N LYS A 245 -7.66 -16.85 19.41
CA LYS A 245 -8.44 -17.70 20.32
C LYS A 245 -8.57 -19.14 19.80
N GLU A 246 -8.80 -19.29 18.50
CA GLU A 246 -9.17 -20.56 17.87
C GLU A 246 -8.11 -21.04 16.85
N GLY A 247 -7.12 -20.21 16.51
CA GLY A 247 -6.12 -20.53 15.48
C GLY A 247 -6.65 -20.51 14.04
N VAL A 248 -7.92 -20.21 13.83
CA VAL A 248 -8.57 -20.15 12.51
C VAL A 248 -8.38 -18.76 11.88
N ILE A 249 -8.03 -18.74 10.59
CA ILE A 249 -8.03 -17.54 9.74
C ILE A 249 -9.29 -17.60 8.89
N ASP A 250 -10.16 -16.61 9.04
CA ASP A 250 -11.37 -16.52 8.21
C ASP A 250 -10.98 -15.86 6.88
N GLU A 251 -11.30 -16.51 5.76
CA GLU A 251 -11.02 -16.02 4.42
C GLU A 251 -12.32 -15.72 3.69
N PHE A 252 -12.46 -14.48 3.21
CA PHE A 252 -13.54 -14.07 2.32
C PHE A 252 -13.01 -14.00 0.90
N ILE A 253 -13.57 -14.81 -0.01
CA ILE A 253 -13.14 -14.90 -1.40
C ILE A 253 -14.33 -14.57 -2.30
N ALA A 254 -14.17 -13.53 -3.14
CA ALA A 254 -15.19 -13.15 -4.11
C ALA A 254 -14.53 -12.68 -5.43
N PRO A 255 -15.22 -12.77 -6.57
CA PRO A 255 -14.72 -12.22 -7.83
C PRO A 255 -14.53 -10.71 -7.77
N PHE A 256 -13.50 -10.19 -8.44
CA PHE A 256 -13.18 -8.75 -8.43
C PHE A 256 -14.33 -7.87 -8.91
N TYR A 257 -15.08 -8.32 -9.91
CA TYR A 257 -16.23 -7.60 -10.44
C TYR A 257 -17.42 -7.50 -9.47
N GLU A 258 -17.41 -8.19 -8.32
CA GLU A 258 -18.46 -8.09 -7.28
C GLU A 258 -18.16 -6.99 -6.24
N PHE A 259 -17.03 -6.30 -6.39
CA PHE A 259 -16.67 -5.18 -5.54
C PHE A 259 -16.98 -3.84 -6.23
N ASP A 260 -17.23 -2.80 -5.45
CA ASP A 260 -17.31 -1.43 -5.94
C ASP A 260 -16.31 -0.56 -5.19
N ALA A 261 -15.69 0.34 -5.95
CA ALA A 261 -14.75 1.31 -5.42
C ALA A 261 -15.48 2.54 -4.89
N TYR A 262 -15.11 2.97 -3.69
CA TYR A 262 -15.60 4.16 -3.03
C TYR A 262 -14.42 5.05 -2.64
N MET A 263 -14.53 6.32 -2.97
CA MET A 263 -13.68 7.37 -2.44
C MET A 263 -14.25 7.84 -1.11
N ILE A 264 -13.46 7.68 -0.05
CA ILE A 264 -13.77 8.23 1.27
C ILE A 264 -13.07 9.56 1.47
N THR A 265 -13.79 10.51 2.06
CA THR A 265 -13.25 11.81 2.45
C THR A 265 -13.16 11.86 3.96
N THR A 266 -11.97 12.09 4.49
CA THR A 266 -11.74 12.30 5.92
C THR A 266 -11.33 13.75 6.15
N CYS A 267 -12.11 14.50 6.91
CA CYS A 267 -11.79 15.89 7.22
C CYS A 267 -10.84 15.94 8.42
N ASN A 268 -9.60 16.37 8.19
CA ASN A 268 -8.63 16.66 9.24
C ASN A 268 -8.45 18.18 9.40
N ARG A 269 -7.76 18.59 10.47
CA ARG A 269 -7.43 20.02 10.72
C ARG A 269 -6.62 20.68 9.58
N HIS A 270 -6.03 19.87 8.70
CA HIS A 270 -5.18 20.31 7.60
C HIS A 270 -5.90 20.33 6.24
N GLY A 271 -7.15 19.85 6.18
CA GLY A 271 -7.91 19.71 4.94
C GLY A 271 -8.61 18.35 4.82
N PRO A 272 -9.40 18.17 3.75
CA PRO A 272 -9.96 16.87 3.40
C PRO A 272 -8.86 15.98 2.83
N SER A 273 -8.73 14.77 3.38
CA SER A 273 -7.87 13.73 2.83
C SER A 273 -8.72 12.62 2.23
N TYR A 274 -8.39 12.22 1.01
CA TYR A 274 -9.10 11.24 0.21
C TYR A 274 -8.39 9.89 0.24
N GLY A 275 -9.16 8.81 0.29
CA GLY A 275 -8.66 7.45 0.25
C GLY A 275 -9.57 6.53 -0.56
N LEU A 276 -9.02 5.40 -1.01
CA LEU A 276 -9.75 4.40 -1.78
C LEU A 276 -10.14 3.21 -0.90
N ILE A 277 -11.43 2.87 -0.89
CA ILE A 277 -11.98 1.66 -0.31
C ILE A 277 -12.63 0.83 -1.40
N LEU A 278 -12.40 -0.48 -1.36
CA LEU A 278 -13.09 -1.45 -2.20
C LEU A 278 -14.04 -2.27 -1.33
N GLN A 279 -15.33 -2.11 -1.56
CA GLN A 279 -16.41 -2.70 -0.78
C GLN A 279 -17.06 -3.82 -1.59
N HIS A 280 -17.27 -4.98 -0.98
CA HIS A 280 -18.06 -6.04 -1.61
C HIS A 280 -19.53 -5.61 -1.68
N ARG A 281 -20.18 -5.83 -2.82
CA ARG A 281 -21.55 -5.35 -3.06
C ARG A 281 -22.59 -5.91 -2.11
N CYS A 282 -22.43 -7.17 -1.68
CA CYS A 282 -23.51 -7.91 -1.01
C CYS A 282 -23.21 -8.21 0.46
N GLU A 283 -21.95 -8.12 0.86
CA GLU A 283 -21.49 -8.47 2.19
C GLU A 283 -20.69 -7.30 2.76
N ASP A 284 -20.72 -7.14 4.08
CA ASP A 284 -19.96 -6.10 4.78
C ASP A 284 -18.47 -6.47 4.87
N GLN A 285 -17.83 -6.55 3.70
CA GLN A 285 -16.43 -6.90 3.52
C GLN A 285 -15.76 -5.80 2.71
N ARG A 286 -14.67 -5.24 3.26
CA ARG A 286 -14.00 -4.07 2.67
C ARG A 286 -12.49 -4.16 2.74
N ILE A 287 -11.86 -3.64 1.71
CA ILE A 287 -10.42 -3.44 1.64
C ILE A 287 -10.15 -1.95 1.67
N ASN A 288 -9.27 -1.52 2.58
CA ASN A 288 -8.74 -0.17 2.58
C ASN A 288 -7.36 -0.18 1.92
N PHE A 289 -7.20 0.58 0.84
CA PHE A 289 -5.96 0.67 0.08
C PHE A 289 -4.98 1.74 0.58
N HIS A 290 -5.13 2.22 1.81
CA HIS A 290 -4.21 3.16 2.46
C HIS A 290 -2.72 2.75 2.38
N ALA A 291 -2.47 1.44 2.31
CA ALA A 291 -1.12 0.90 2.15
C ALA A 291 -0.48 1.17 0.78
N LEU A 292 -1.29 1.24 -0.28
CA LEU A 292 -0.83 1.57 -1.64
C LEU A 292 -0.80 3.08 -1.86
N LEU A 293 -1.79 3.78 -1.29
CA LEU A 293 -1.92 5.23 -1.38
C LEU A 293 -2.29 5.78 -0.01
N GLY A 294 -1.41 6.58 0.60
CA GLY A 294 -1.73 7.29 1.84
C GLY A 294 -2.90 8.26 1.65
N PRO A 295 -3.47 8.81 2.73
CA PRO A 295 -4.49 9.83 2.65
C PRO A 295 -3.86 11.03 1.94
N ASP A 296 -4.51 11.46 0.88
CA ASP A 296 -3.98 12.50 0.01
C ASP A 296 -4.98 13.66 -0.09
N ASP A 297 -4.49 14.87 -0.26
CA ASP A 297 -5.36 16.05 -0.37
C ASP A 297 -5.94 16.18 -1.80
N PHE A 298 -5.47 15.34 -2.75
CA PHE A 298 -5.93 15.29 -4.14
C PHE A 298 -6.88 14.11 -4.43
N GLN A 299 -8.11 14.42 -4.82
CA GLN A 299 -9.15 13.44 -5.21
C GLN A 299 -8.75 12.56 -6.40
N GLN A 300 -7.88 13.07 -7.27
CA GLN A 300 -7.44 12.39 -8.49
C GLN A 300 -6.58 11.15 -8.20
N ARG A 301 -5.85 11.09 -7.08
CA ARG A 301 -4.98 9.94 -6.79
C ARG A 301 -5.76 8.67 -6.43
N PRO A 302 -6.81 8.71 -5.57
CA PRO A 302 -7.71 7.57 -5.41
C PRO A 302 -8.35 7.13 -6.73
N CYS A 303 -8.70 8.07 -7.62
CA CYS A 303 -9.22 7.77 -8.95
C CYS A 303 -8.19 7.04 -9.83
N ALA A 304 -6.95 7.53 -9.89
CA ALA A 304 -5.86 6.87 -10.62
C ALA A 304 -5.52 5.50 -10.03
N LEU A 305 -5.58 5.34 -8.71
CA LEU A 305 -5.41 4.02 -8.08
C LEU A 305 -6.51 3.07 -8.50
N TRP A 306 -7.76 3.53 -8.61
CA TRP A 306 -8.85 2.70 -9.09
C TRP A 306 -8.68 2.28 -10.55
N ASP A 307 -8.27 3.20 -11.43
CA ASP A 307 -7.92 2.88 -12.82
C ASP A 307 -6.78 1.86 -12.90
N PHE A 308 -5.72 2.06 -12.10
CA PHE A 308 -4.62 1.11 -11.99
C PHE A 308 -5.09 -0.29 -11.56
N LEU A 309 -5.95 -0.40 -10.55
CA LEU A 309 -6.45 -1.69 -10.07
C LEU A 309 -7.32 -2.39 -11.11
N GLN A 310 -8.16 -1.64 -11.82
CA GLN A 310 -8.96 -2.17 -12.92
C GLN A 310 -8.05 -2.70 -14.05
N ASN A 311 -7.07 -1.90 -14.51
CA ASN A 311 -6.12 -2.30 -15.55
C ASN A 311 -5.25 -3.50 -15.13
N TYR A 312 -4.83 -3.53 -13.86
CA TYR A 312 -4.07 -4.63 -13.29
C TYR A 312 -4.89 -5.93 -13.21
N MET A 313 -6.20 -5.86 -12.94
CA MET A 313 -7.04 -7.06 -12.87
C MET A 313 -7.58 -7.50 -14.23
N ASP A 314 -7.62 -6.60 -15.22
CA ASP A 314 -8.17 -6.86 -16.55
C ASP A 314 -7.22 -7.68 -17.44
N VAL A 315 -7.62 -8.91 -17.75
CA VAL A 315 -6.83 -9.83 -18.57
C VAL A 315 -7.05 -9.62 -20.08
N SER A 316 -7.89 -8.67 -20.49
CA SER A 316 -8.02 -8.27 -21.91
C SER A 316 -6.83 -7.41 -22.38
N GLY A 317 -6.18 -6.68 -21.48
CA GLY A 317 -5.04 -5.80 -21.78
C GLY A 317 -3.74 -6.21 -21.08
N PRO A 318 -2.59 -5.60 -21.45
CA PRO A 318 -1.33 -5.80 -20.74
C PRO A 318 -1.41 -5.29 -19.30
N ILE A 319 -0.55 -5.80 -18.41
CA ILE A 319 -0.41 -5.21 -17.07
C ILE A 319 0.09 -3.75 -17.16
N PRO A 320 -0.27 -2.89 -16.18
CA PRO A 320 0.20 -1.52 -16.13
C PRO A 320 1.70 -1.41 -16.33
N ASP A 321 2.13 -0.47 -17.16
CA ASP A 321 3.53 -0.29 -17.46
C ASP A 321 4.23 0.57 -16.41
N ILE A 322 4.80 -0.11 -15.40
CA ILE A 322 5.48 0.52 -14.26
C ILE A 322 6.78 -0.23 -13.91
N PRO A 323 7.78 0.46 -13.32
CA PRO A 323 9.05 -0.15 -12.92
C PRO A 323 8.90 -1.44 -12.09
N LEU A 324 7.93 -1.45 -11.17
CA LEU A 324 7.65 -2.59 -10.29
C LEU A 324 7.38 -3.89 -11.06
N PHE A 325 6.74 -3.81 -12.23
CA PHE A 325 6.33 -4.97 -13.02
C PHE A 325 7.32 -5.37 -14.11
N GLU A 326 8.35 -4.56 -14.39
CA GLU A 326 9.36 -4.84 -15.41
C GLU A 326 9.93 -6.27 -15.35
N PRO A 327 10.30 -6.82 -14.17
CA PRO A 327 10.85 -8.18 -14.07
C PRO A 327 9.85 -9.29 -14.38
N TYR A 328 8.55 -8.97 -14.47
CA TYR A 328 7.47 -9.94 -14.59
C TYR A 328 6.67 -9.81 -15.89
N ARG A 329 6.86 -8.75 -16.68
CA ARG A 329 6.10 -8.51 -17.92
C ARG A 329 6.13 -9.69 -18.89
N HIS A 330 7.30 -10.31 -19.05
CA HIS A 330 7.50 -11.48 -19.92
C HIS A 330 6.82 -12.77 -19.42
N LEU A 331 6.37 -12.81 -18.16
CA LEU A 331 5.69 -13.98 -17.57
C LEU A 331 4.17 -13.95 -17.81
N ASP A 332 3.58 -12.76 -18.01
CA ASP A 332 2.17 -12.63 -18.34
C ASP A 332 1.96 -12.77 -19.86
N PRO A 333 1.17 -13.75 -20.33
CA PRO A 333 1.10 -14.06 -21.76
C PRO A 333 0.47 -12.95 -22.60
N VAL A 334 -0.49 -12.19 -22.06
CA VAL A 334 -1.12 -11.06 -22.76
C VAL A 334 -0.13 -9.91 -22.86
N THR A 335 0.55 -9.60 -21.76
CA THR A 335 1.59 -8.56 -21.72
C THR A 335 2.76 -8.90 -22.64
N ALA A 336 3.27 -10.13 -22.59
CA ALA A 336 4.38 -10.57 -23.43
C ALA A 336 4.03 -10.48 -24.93
N SER A 337 2.80 -10.87 -25.31
CA SER A 337 2.33 -10.76 -26.69
C SER A 337 2.23 -9.30 -27.14
N HIS A 338 1.70 -8.44 -26.27
CA HIS A 338 1.58 -7.00 -26.52
C HIS A 338 2.95 -6.32 -26.66
N ASP A 339 3.89 -6.63 -25.76
CA ASP A 339 5.25 -6.09 -25.77
C ASP A 339 6.03 -6.54 -27.02
N GLN A 340 5.84 -7.80 -27.44
CA GLN A 340 6.44 -8.33 -28.67
C GLN A 340 5.89 -7.64 -29.93
N GLN A 341 4.58 -7.40 -29.99
CA GLN A 341 3.95 -6.70 -31.11
C GLN A 341 4.41 -5.24 -31.24
N ASN A 342 4.62 -4.58 -30.10
CA ASN A 342 5.05 -3.17 -30.06
C ASN A 342 6.58 -2.99 -30.08
N GLY A 343 7.36 -4.08 -30.10
CA GLY A 343 8.83 -4.01 -30.08
C GLY A 343 9.39 -3.34 -28.82
N ARG A 344 8.69 -3.46 -27.68
CA ARG A 344 9.11 -2.84 -26.41
C ARG A 344 10.42 -3.45 -25.91
N ASN A 345 11.35 -2.62 -25.46
CA ASN A 345 12.56 -3.09 -24.77
C ASN A 345 12.18 -3.76 -23.41
N PRO A 346 12.59 -5.02 -23.15
CA PRO A 346 12.36 -5.69 -21.86
C PRO A 346 13.07 -5.07 -20.65
N ARG A 347 13.99 -4.14 -20.88
CA ARG A 347 14.74 -3.38 -19.87
C ARG A 347 14.44 -1.88 -19.92
N TYR A 348 13.29 -1.50 -20.49
CA TYR A 348 12.84 -0.13 -20.65
C TYR A 348 13.02 0.71 -19.38
N TRP A 349 12.54 0.22 -18.23
CA TRP A 349 12.63 0.95 -16.97
C TRP A 349 14.01 0.85 -16.30
N ILE A 350 14.73 -0.25 -16.53
CA ILE A 350 16.00 -0.56 -15.85
C ILE A 350 17.15 0.26 -16.43
N ASP A 351 17.20 0.35 -17.76
CA ASP A 351 18.31 1.01 -18.48
C ASP A 351 18.01 2.50 -18.77
N MET A 352 16.89 3.02 -18.27
CA MET A 352 16.50 4.42 -18.40
C MET A 352 17.38 5.33 -17.52
N ASP A 353 17.77 6.49 -18.05
CA ASP A 353 18.50 7.49 -17.27
C ASP A 353 17.57 8.25 -16.31
N ASP A 354 18.15 8.80 -15.23
CA ASP A 354 17.40 9.49 -14.17
C ASP A 354 16.58 10.69 -14.68
N ALA A 355 17.04 11.38 -15.73
CA ALA A 355 16.34 12.55 -16.26
C ALA A 355 15.12 12.15 -17.08
N THR A 356 15.26 11.15 -17.95
CA THR A 356 14.13 10.54 -18.67
C THR A 356 13.13 9.91 -17.70
N PHE A 357 13.61 9.20 -16.68
CA PHE A 357 12.75 8.62 -15.65
C PHE A 357 11.93 9.69 -14.94
N LYS A 358 12.58 10.79 -14.55
CA LYS A 358 11.88 11.93 -13.93
C LYS A 358 10.83 12.52 -14.88
N ALA A 359 11.15 12.68 -16.16
CA ALA A 359 10.19 13.19 -17.15
C ALA A 359 8.97 12.27 -17.32
N GLU A 360 9.16 10.94 -17.31
CA GLU A 360 8.05 9.97 -17.36
C GLU A 360 7.18 10.01 -16.10
N VAL A 361 7.81 10.15 -14.92
CA VAL A 361 7.09 10.35 -13.67
C VAL A 361 6.27 11.63 -13.76
N ASP A 362 6.88 12.76 -14.12
CA ASP A 362 6.21 14.06 -14.24
C ASP A 362 5.07 14.02 -15.29
N ALA A 363 5.24 13.30 -16.40
CA ALA A 363 4.19 13.08 -17.39
C ALA A 363 3.02 12.25 -16.82
N MET A 364 3.31 11.23 -16.01
CA MET A 364 2.27 10.47 -15.31
C MET A 364 1.50 11.34 -14.32
N TRP A 365 2.18 12.23 -13.60
CA TRP A 365 1.53 13.20 -12.72
C TRP A 365 0.51 14.07 -13.46
N GLN A 366 0.86 14.55 -14.65
CA GLN A 366 -0.09 15.30 -15.49
C GLN A 366 -1.28 14.44 -15.88
N ARG A 367 -1.07 13.18 -16.28
CA ARG A 367 -2.18 12.25 -16.60
C ARG A 367 -3.12 12.02 -15.42
N VAL A 368 -2.57 11.87 -14.22
CA VAL A 368 -3.36 11.75 -12.98
C VAL A 368 -4.16 13.02 -12.74
N TYR A 369 -3.57 14.19 -12.94
CA TYR A 369 -4.24 15.47 -12.72
C TYR A 369 -5.40 15.71 -13.69
N THR A 370 -5.27 15.24 -14.93
CA THR A 370 -6.28 15.35 -15.98
C THR A 370 -7.32 14.23 -15.96
N ILE A 371 -7.29 13.35 -14.95
CA ILE A 371 -8.21 12.21 -14.89
C ILE A 371 -9.66 12.68 -14.77
N ASP A 372 -10.51 12.18 -15.66
CA ASP A 372 -11.91 12.57 -15.80
C ASP A 372 -12.87 11.58 -15.15
N THR A 373 -12.41 10.80 -14.17
CA THR A 373 -13.14 9.68 -13.55
C THR A 373 -14.57 10.05 -13.14
N PHE A 374 -14.82 11.24 -12.60
CA PHE A 374 -16.17 11.63 -12.18
C PHE A 374 -17.14 11.93 -13.33
N SER A 375 -16.64 12.17 -14.53
CA SER A 375 -17.43 12.42 -15.74
C SER A 375 -17.76 11.13 -16.51
N ARG A 376 -17.12 10.00 -16.16
CA ARG A 376 -17.27 8.74 -16.89
C ARG A 376 -18.58 8.02 -16.51
N PRO A 377 -19.31 7.45 -17.49
CA PRO A 377 -20.43 6.58 -17.20
C PRO A 377 -19.94 5.28 -16.54
N ASN A 378 -20.61 4.86 -15.46
CA ASN A 378 -20.33 3.57 -14.84
C ASN A 378 -20.84 2.41 -15.71
N VAL A 379 -19.94 1.66 -16.34
CA VAL A 379 -20.34 0.54 -17.24
C VAL A 379 -21.05 -0.59 -16.50
N MET A 380 -20.80 -0.75 -15.19
CA MET A 380 -21.46 -1.77 -14.36
C MET A 380 -22.94 -1.47 -14.14
N ALA A 381 -23.40 -0.24 -14.34
CA ALA A 381 -24.83 0.12 -14.21
C ALA A 381 -25.74 -0.63 -15.21
N ARG A 382 -25.18 -1.22 -16.28
CA ARG A 382 -25.93 -2.08 -17.22
C ARG A 382 -26.16 -3.50 -16.68
N TYR A 383 -25.37 -3.92 -15.70
CA TYR A 383 -25.32 -5.30 -15.21
C TYR A 383 -25.73 -5.44 -13.76
N VAL A 384 -25.84 -4.32 -13.05
CA VAL A 384 -26.12 -4.23 -11.62
C VAL A 384 -27.16 -3.13 -11.42
N ASP A 385 -28.25 -3.49 -10.77
CA ASP A 385 -29.20 -2.52 -10.26
C ASP A 385 -28.66 -1.92 -8.96
N TYR A 386 -28.37 -0.63 -9.01
CA TYR A 386 -27.84 0.11 -7.86
C TYR A 386 -28.95 0.74 -7.00
N GLY A 387 -30.22 0.55 -7.34
CA GLY A 387 -31.37 1.05 -6.58
C GLY A 387 -31.38 2.57 -6.46
N VAL A 388 -31.02 3.28 -7.55
CA VAL A 388 -31.00 4.74 -7.63
C VAL A 388 -32.40 5.32 -7.54
#